data_AF-A0AAD4DZQ4-F1
#
_entry.id   AF-A0AAD4DZQ4-F1
#
_cell.length_a   1.000
_cell.length_b   1.000
_cell.length_c   1.000
_cell.angle_alpha   90.00
_cell.angle_beta   90.00
_cell.angle_gamma   90.00
#
_symmetry.space_group_name_H-M   'P 1'
#
loop_
_entity.id
_entity.type
_entity.pdbx_description
1 polymer ?
#
loop_
_entity_poly.entity_id
_entity_poly.type
_entity_poly.pdbx_seq_one_letter_code
_entity_poly.pdbx_strand_id
1 'polypeptide(L)'
;MSSSCRYDLIVCIVAIHSHRAYCWQSHQNSRAFDFSVPSRFNRNGHERPAQHDARGNLIYLALITERMPIISKFLSNHIDPSTPPFVFGEVFDVPRLIEDPESQVLDDLGCWTIWETVQQHIEIPEPRRSPLMNMLKHDVSWMRTPAWVDLTPPSVYHNHASFWSLASLGFAETRSKSLGLSLTNRHSPQHQVSLPPDDHIYFFYYISAHHTWDCQHMRWTASMENIVDAHARRAMNEPTPPQCEEFSVDQCFAPLSVIARRLSEVQEELRTQKGIEATHVIMTSDEMDPEWWSDVGALGWTWVDYAAERTEDIYGKCSGFIGTRGSTMSTLAGPRVQS
;
A
#
# COMPACT_ATOMS: atom_id res chain seq x y z
N MET A 1 3.77 -12.37 23.13
CA MET A 1 2.54 -12.76 22.40
C MET A 1 2.60 -12.08 21.05
N SER A 2 2.63 -12.82 19.95
CA SER A 2 2.59 -12.22 18.61
C SER A 2 1.16 -11.79 18.26
N SER A 3 1.01 -10.85 17.32
CA SER A 3 -0.28 -10.45 16.76
C SER A 3 -0.15 -10.30 15.25
N SER A 4 -0.41 -11.39 14.53
CA SER A 4 -0.45 -11.41 13.06
C SER A 4 -1.75 -10.79 12.54
N CYS A 5 -1.83 -10.51 11.23
CA CYS A 5 -2.96 -9.75 10.67
C CYS A 5 -3.15 -9.87 9.15
N ARG A 6 -4.37 -10.30 8.80
CA ARG A 6 -5.16 -9.96 7.58
C ARG A 6 -4.78 -10.62 6.27
N TYR A 7 -5.81 -10.75 5.44
CA TYR A 7 -5.92 -11.62 4.27
C TYR A 7 -6.81 -10.93 3.20
N ASP A 8 -6.45 -11.06 1.93
CA ASP A 8 -6.91 -10.20 0.83
C ASP A 8 -7.32 -11.04 -0.43
N LEU A 9 -8.58 -11.52 -0.46
CA LEU A 9 -9.14 -12.21 -1.65
C LEU A 9 -9.27 -11.26 -2.87
N ILE A 10 -8.78 -11.72 -4.02
CA ILE A 10 -8.80 -11.02 -5.32
C ILE A 10 -9.24 -11.97 -6.44
N VAL A 11 -10.19 -11.56 -7.29
CA VAL A 11 -10.51 -12.30 -8.54
C VAL A 11 -10.00 -11.51 -9.74
N CYS A 12 -9.10 -12.12 -10.51
CA CYS A 12 -8.64 -11.58 -11.79
C CYS A 12 -9.43 -12.19 -12.96
N ILE A 13 -9.94 -11.34 -13.82
CA ILE A 13 -10.67 -11.75 -15.04
C ILE A 13 -9.75 -11.53 -16.24
N VAL A 14 -9.59 -12.55 -17.09
CA VAL A 14 -8.71 -12.50 -18.27
C VAL A 14 -9.51 -12.79 -19.52
N ALA A 15 -9.64 -11.80 -20.39
CA ALA A 15 -10.27 -11.95 -21.70
C ALA A 15 -9.21 -12.21 -22.79
N ILE A 16 -9.23 -13.40 -23.38
CA ILE A 16 -8.33 -13.78 -24.48
C ILE A 16 -9.10 -13.67 -25.78
N HIS A 17 -8.83 -12.64 -26.58
CA HIS A 17 -9.46 -12.45 -27.89
C HIS A 17 -8.46 -12.74 -29.04
N SER A 18 -8.81 -13.74 -29.86
CA SER A 18 -8.17 -14.17 -31.12
C SER A 18 -6.75 -13.67 -31.46
N HIS A 19 -5.73 -14.39 -30.96
CA HIS A 19 -4.34 -14.41 -31.46
C HIS A 19 -3.53 -13.10 -31.58
N ARG A 20 -4.05 -11.92 -31.21
CA ARG A 20 -3.27 -10.69 -31.04
C ARG A 20 -3.76 -9.87 -29.86
N ALA A 21 -2.90 -9.70 -28.86
CA ALA A 21 -3.08 -8.67 -27.84
C ALA A 21 -2.95 -7.29 -28.49
N TYR A 22 -4.00 -6.48 -28.40
CA TYR A 22 -4.00 -5.07 -28.77
C TYR A 22 -4.43 -4.25 -27.55
N CYS A 23 -3.53 -3.44 -27.00
CA CYS A 23 -3.93 -2.39 -26.08
C CYS A 23 -4.66 -1.30 -26.87
N TRP A 24 -5.94 -1.07 -26.56
CA TRP A 24 -6.72 0.02 -27.14
C TRP A 24 -7.07 1.04 -26.07
N GLN A 25 -6.57 2.26 -26.19
CA GLN A 25 -6.71 3.31 -25.19
C GLN A 25 -7.75 4.34 -25.67
N SER A 26 -8.95 4.31 -25.08
CA SER A 26 -10.08 5.14 -25.48
C SER A 26 -10.17 6.41 -24.64
N HIS A 27 -10.31 7.56 -25.29
CA HIS A 27 -10.56 8.83 -24.60
C HIS A 27 -12.06 9.08 -24.38
N GLN A 28 -12.39 9.60 -23.18
CA GLN A 28 -13.64 10.30 -22.82
C GLN A 28 -14.97 9.50 -22.88
N ASN A 29 -15.53 9.23 -21.70
CA ASN A 29 -16.71 9.99 -21.21
C ASN A 29 -17.05 9.63 -19.75
N SER A 30 -16.72 10.51 -18.81
CA SER A 30 -16.95 10.30 -17.38
C SER A 30 -18.35 10.73 -16.94
N ARG A 31 -19.22 9.79 -16.56
CA ARG A 31 -20.32 10.03 -15.62
C ARG A 31 -19.97 9.38 -14.29
N ALA A 32 -19.51 10.18 -13.33
CA ALA A 32 -19.28 9.70 -11.98
C ALA A 32 -20.62 9.42 -11.29
N PHE A 33 -20.78 8.23 -10.72
CA PHE A 33 -21.80 7.95 -9.71
C PHE A 33 -21.18 8.19 -8.33
N ASP A 34 -21.89 8.94 -7.50
CA ASP A 34 -21.48 9.24 -6.13
C ASP A 34 -21.61 7.99 -5.25
N PHE A 35 -20.49 7.49 -4.75
CA PHE A 35 -20.41 6.44 -3.74
C PHE A 35 -19.65 6.96 -2.51
N SER A 36 -20.36 7.63 -1.62
CA SER A 36 -19.91 8.00 -0.28
C SER A 36 -19.25 6.81 0.43
N VAL A 37 -17.95 6.87 0.68
CA VAL A 37 -17.14 5.76 1.23
C VAL A 37 -17.20 5.73 2.76
N PRO A 38 -17.72 4.66 3.40
CA PRO A 38 -17.63 4.46 4.84
C PRO A 38 -16.36 3.68 5.22
N SER A 39 -15.48 4.34 5.97
CA SER A 39 -14.30 3.81 6.67
C SER A 39 -14.67 2.67 7.64
N ARG A 40 -13.71 1.77 7.96
CA ARG A 40 -13.94 0.64 8.89
C ARG A 40 -12.74 0.20 9.72
N PHE A 41 -13.09 -0.15 10.95
CA PHE A 41 -12.24 -0.09 12.13
C PHE A 41 -11.83 -1.48 12.65
N ASN A 42 -10.76 -1.58 13.45
CA ASN A 42 -10.41 -2.81 14.18
C ASN A 42 -11.32 -3.05 15.41
N ARG A 43 -11.08 -4.15 16.16
CA ARG A 43 -11.83 -4.54 17.37
C ARG A 43 -12.04 -3.40 18.40
N ASN A 44 -11.10 -2.45 18.51
CA ASN A 44 -11.19 -1.27 19.38
C ASN A 44 -11.61 0.03 18.66
N GLY A 45 -12.14 -0.04 17.43
CA GLY A 45 -12.66 1.14 16.73
C GLY A 45 -11.61 2.00 16.00
N HIS A 46 -10.48 1.44 15.55
CA HIS A 46 -9.42 2.21 14.89
C HIS A 46 -8.96 1.61 13.55
N GLU A 47 -8.74 2.45 12.53
CA GLU A 47 -8.14 2.06 11.25
C GLU A 47 -6.61 1.82 11.38
N ARG A 48 -6.04 1.01 10.47
CA ARG A 48 -4.59 0.84 10.31
C ARG A 48 -4.27 0.93 8.81
N PRO A 49 -3.65 2.02 8.31
CA PRO A 49 -3.19 2.12 6.92
C PRO A 49 -2.09 1.10 6.64
N ALA A 50 -2.11 0.47 5.45
CA ALA A 50 -1.03 -0.41 5.02
C ALA A 50 0.12 0.38 4.38
N GLN A 51 1.24 -0.30 4.14
CA GLN A 51 2.50 0.37 3.79
C GLN A 51 2.54 1.00 2.39
N HIS A 52 1.66 0.56 1.48
CA HIS A 52 1.64 1.06 0.09
C HIS A 52 0.93 2.41 0.01
N ASP A 53 -0.22 2.55 0.67
CA ASP A 53 -0.97 3.81 0.78
C ASP A 53 -0.09 4.95 1.32
N ALA A 54 0.75 4.65 2.32
CA ALA A 54 1.68 5.59 2.92
C ALA A 54 2.73 6.15 1.92
N ARG A 55 3.15 5.38 0.89
CA ARG A 55 4.10 5.85 -0.13
C ARG A 55 3.45 6.81 -1.12
N GLY A 56 2.21 6.54 -1.54
CA GLY A 56 1.44 7.49 -2.37
C GLY A 56 1.25 8.84 -1.67
N ASN A 57 0.97 8.79 -0.36
CA ASN A 57 0.83 9.99 0.48
C ASN A 57 2.15 10.78 0.60
N LEU A 58 3.32 10.13 0.65
CA LEU A 58 4.62 10.83 0.63
C LEU A 58 4.88 11.54 -0.71
N ILE A 59 4.51 10.92 -1.84
CA ILE A 59 4.61 11.58 -3.16
C ILE A 59 3.68 12.79 -3.22
N TYR A 60 2.43 12.66 -2.77
CA TYR A 60 1.51 13.80 -2.72
C TYR A 60 2.01 14.94 -1.82
N LEU A 61 2.60 14.64 -0.65
CA LEU A 61 3.19 15.66 0.21
C LEU A 61 4.40 16.35 -0.45
N ALA A 62 5.24 15.60 -1.15
CA ALA A 62 6.38 16.15 -1.89
C ALA A 62 5.92 17.07 -3.03
N LEU A 63 4.86 16.69 -3.76
CA LEU A 63 4.24 17.53 -4.79
C LEU A 63 3.73 18.88 -4.23
N ILE A 64 2.98 18.88 -3.12
CA ILE A 64 2.46 20.13 -2.51
C ILE A 64 3.50 20.95 -1.72
N THR A 65 4.74 20.46 -1.62
CA THR A 65 5.87 21.19 -1.03
C THR A 65 6.97 21.54 -2.03
N GLU A 66 6.77 21.24 -3.32
CA GLU A 66 7.76 21.39 -4.40
C GLU A 66 9.11 20.70 -4.11
N ARG A 67 9.05 19.55 -3.41
CA ARG A 67 10.22 18.78 -2.95
C ARG A 67 10.33 17.44 -3.67
N MET A 68 11.52 16.84 -3.58
CA MET A 68 11.81 15.52 -4.14
C MET A 68 11.49 14.42 -3.10
N PRO A 69 10.60 13.45 -3.40
CA PRO A 69 10.25 12.40 -2.45
C PRO A 69 11.33 11.31 -2.37
N ILE A 70 11.96 11.16 -1.20
CA ILE A 70 12.83 10.00 -0.91
C ILE A 70 11.92 8.81 -0.57
N ILE A 71 11.74 7.89 -1.51
CA ILE A 71 10.85 6.72 -1.34
C ILE A 71 11.65 5.51 -0.87
N SER A 72 11.28 5.00 0.30
CA SER A 72 11.94 3.86 0.95
C SER A 72 11.75 2.54 0.20
N LYS A 73 12.78 1.68 0.32
CA LYS A 73 12.74 0.24 0.01
C LYS A 73 11.49 -0.42 0.63
N PHE A 74 10.99 -1.49 0.03
CA PHE A 74 9.91 -2.29 0.58
C PHE A 74 10.46 -3.24 1.66
N LEU A 75 9.83 -3.27 2.83
CA LEU A 75 10.23 -4.16 3.93
C LEU A 75 9.30 -5.38 3.95
N SER A 76 9.89 -6.57 3.84
CA SER A 76 9.20 -7.85 4.06
C SER A 76 8.87 -8.00 5.54
N ASN A 77 7.67 -7.54 5.92
CA ASN A 77 7.17 -7.63 7.30
C ASN A 77 6.13 -8.76 7.50
N HIS A 78 5.78 -9.48 6.42
CA HIS A 78 4.64 -10.40 6.38
C HIS A 78 4.95 -11.77 5.75
N ILE A 79 6.07 -11.88 5.03
CA ILE A 79 6.58 -13.10 4.41
C ILE A 79 7.68 -13.66 5.33
N ASP A 80 8.91 -13.18 5.14
CA ASP A 80 10.06 -13.48 5.98
C ASP A 80 10.84 -12.18 6.26
N PRO A 81 11.02 -11.78 7.53
CA PRO A 81 11.87 -10.66 7.93
C PRO A 81 13.34 -10.77 7.52
N SER A 82 13.82 -11.94 7.08
CA SER A 82 15.17 -12.12 6.53
C SER A 82 15.29 -11.74 5.04
N THR A 83 14.16 -11.64 4.32
CA THR A 83 14.14 -11.28 2.90
C THR A 83 14.69 -9.87 2.68
N PRO A 84 15.72 -9.68 1.83
CA PRO A 84 16.32 -8.37 1.56
C PRO A 84 15.29 -7.34 1.05
N PRO A 85 15.26 -6.11 1.59
CA PRO A 85 14.40 -5.04 1.08
C PRO A 85 14.69 -4.65 -0.37
N PHE A 86 13.70 -4.84 -1.24
CA PHE A 86 13.72 -4.46 -2.65
C PHE A 86 13.46 -2.95 -2.85
N VAL A 87 14.07 -2.33 -3.87
CA VAL A 87 13.97 -0.89 -4.11
C VAL A 87 12.68 -0.53 -4.85
N PHE A 88 12.17 0.68 -4.61
CA PHE A 88 10.92 1.13 -5.24
C PHE A 88 10.97 1.10 -6.79
N GLY A 89 12.16 1.34 -7.36
CA GLY A 89 12.42 1.32 -8.81
C GLY A 89 12.54 -0.07 -9.46
N GLU A 90 12.53 -1.17 -8.69
CA GLU A 90 12.38 -2.53 -9.26
C GLU A 90 10.90 -2.82 -9.55
N VAL A 91 10.03 -2.32 -8.66
CA VAL A 91 8.58 -2.51 -8.69
C VAL A 91 7.91 -1.55 -9.68
N PHE A 92 8.22 -0.25 -9.58
CA PHE A 92 7.58 0.81 -10.35
C PHE A 92 8.57 1.56 -11.24
N ASP A 93 8.13 1.92 -12.45
CA ASP A 93 8.89 2.71 -13.41
C ASP A 93 8.97 4.17 -12.96
N VAL A 94 10.00 4.49 -12.17
CA VAL A 94 10.36 5.85 -11.77
C VAL A 94 11.63 6.32 -12.48
N PRO A 95 11.64 7.52 -13.07
CA PRO A 95 12.85 8.15 -13.63
C PRO A 95 13.92 8.46 -12.55
N ARG A 96 14.67 7.44 -12.15
CA ARG A 96 15.88 7.45 -11.29
C ARG A 96 15.86 8.43 -10.11
N LEU A 97 15.25 7.97 -9.01
CA LEU A 97 15.47 8.52 -7.68
C LEU A 97 16.26 7.49 -6.87
N ILE A 98 17.57 7.71 -6.77
CA ILE A 98 18.54 6.75 -6.20
C ILE A 98 19.49 7.54 -5.29
N GLU A 99 19.31 7.41 -3.98
CA GLU A 99 20.42 7.57 -3.01
C GLU A 99 21.38 6.40 -3.19
N ASP A 100 22.67 6.57 -2.87
CA ASP A 100 23.65 5.48 -2.90
C ASP A 100 23.29 4.44 -1.81
N PRO A 101 22.80 3.24 -2.18
CA PRO A 101 22.31 2.26 -1.22
C PRO A 101 23.44 1.57 -0.46
N GLU A 102 24.69 1.76 -0.86
CA GLU A 102 25.88 1.13 -0.30
C GLU A 102 26.65 2.04 0.66
N SER A 103 26.17 3.26 0.93
CA SER A 103 26.78 4.16 1.91
C SER A 103 26.97 3.47 3.27
N GLN A 104 28.19 3.56 3.80
CA GLN A 104 28.53 3.10 5.15
C GLN A 104 28.79 4.27 6.11
N VAL A 105 28.64 5.51 5.64
CA VAL A 105 28.70 6.72 6.48
C VAL A 105 27.41 6.79 7.29
N LEU A 106 27.51 7.10 8.59
CA LEU A 106 26.37 7.29 9.47
C LEU A 106 26.06 8.79 9.53
N ASP A 107 24.97 9.20 8.88
CA ASP A 107 24.59 10.61 8.76
C ASP A 107 23.64 11.04 9.88
N ASP A 108 24.02 12.10 10.60
CA ASP A 108 23.21 12.72 11.66
C ASP A 108 22.09 13.57 11.05
N LEU A 109 20.83 13.22 11.33
CA LEU A 109 19.67 13.95 10.82
C LEU A 109 18.79 14.50 11.95
N GLY A 110 18.24 15.69 11.75
CA GLY A 110 17.12 16.20 12.53
C GLY A 110 15.82 15.98 11.75
N CYS A 111 14.79 15.42 12.38
CA CYS A 111 13.50 15.13 11.72
C CYS A 111 12.28 15.46 12.57
N TRP A 112 11.16 15.75 11.91
CA TRP A 112 9.86 15.94 12.54
C TRP A 112 9.21 14.60 12.88
N THR A 113 8.82 14.38 14.14
CA THR A 113 7.97 13.23 14.52
C THR A 113 6.50 13.66 14.59
N ILE A 114 5.73 13.18 13.61
CA ILE A 114 4.25 13.22 13.61
C ILE A 114 3.71 12.30 14.71
N TRP A 115 4.36 11.16 14.91
CA TRP A 115 3.86 10.06 15.73
C TRP A 115 3.71 10.45 17.20
N GLU A 116 4.69 11.17 17.79
CA GLU A 116 4.53 11.73 19.14
C GLU A 116 3.40 12.77 19.25
N THR A 117 2.94 13.35 18.14
CA THR A 117 1.88 14.36 18.13
C THR A 117 0.50 13.75 18.00
N VAL A 118 0.30 12.81 17.05
CA VAL A 118 -1.02 12.18 16.81
C VAL A 118 -1.29 10.94 17.68
N GLN A 119 -0.27 10.30 18.26
CA GLN A 119 -0.49 9.15 19.15
C GLN A 119 -0.99 9.62 20.53
N GLN A 120 -2.28 9.46 20.78
CA GLN A 120 -2.90 9.81 22.08
C GLN A 120 -2.57 8.81 23.22
N HIS A 121 -1.89 7.69 22.93
CA HIS A 121 -1.42 6.74 23.95
C HIS A 121 -0.16 7.28 24.67
N ILE A 122 -0.40 8.05 25.74
CA ILE A 122 0.58 8.73 26.60
C ILE A 122 1.67 7.79 27.17
N GLU A 123 1.41 6.47 27.24
CA GLU A 123 2.31 5.48 27.86
C GLU A 123 3.63 5.25 27.09
N ILE A 124 3.66 5.50 25.78
CA ILE A 124 4.90 5.40 24.97
C ILE A 124 5.04 6.66 24.10
N PRO A 125 5.45 7.80 24.69
CA PRO A 125 5.74 9.01 23.95
C PRO A 125 7.15 8.88 23.37
N GLU A 126 7.29 8.12 22.29
CA GLU A 126 8.54 7.98 21.54
C GLU A 126 8.30 8.14 20.02
N PRO A 127 9.30 8.64 19.26
CA PRO A 127 9.27 8.54 17.81
C PRO A 127 9.13 7.09 17.35
N ARG A 128 8.28 6.83 16.35
CA ARG A 128 8.07 5.47 15.84
C ARG A 128 9.32 4.98 15.10
N ARG A 129 10.12 4.19 15.81
CA ARG A 129 11.33 3.53 15.32
C ARG A 129 11.01 2.70 14.06
N SER A 130 11.92 2.71 13.09
CA SER A 130 11.83 1.94 11.84
C SER A 130 13.17 1.22 11.60
N PRO A 131 13.19 -0.09 11.31
CA PRO A 131 14.43 -0.82 11.00
C PRO A 131 15.24 -0.18 9.86
N LEU A 132 14.54 0.47 8.93
CA LEU A 132 15.11 1.16 7.77
C LEU A 132 16.18 2.20 8.13
N MET A 133 16.10 2.86 9.30
CA MET A 133 17.08 3.89 9.71
C MET A 133 18.48 3.29 9.90
N ASN A 134 18.56 2.09 10.45
CA ASN A 134 19.82 1.35 10.60
C ASN A 134 20.35 0.84 9.24
N MET A 135 19.47 0.66 8.25
CA MET A 135 19.83 0.20 6.91
C MET A 135 20.32 1.34 6.01
N LEU A 136 19.68 2.51 6.09
CA LEU A 136 20.08 3.73 5.38
C LEU A 136 21.22 4.49 6.08
N LYS A 137 21.68 4.01 7.24
CA LYS A 137 22.70 4.69 8.07
C LYS A 137 22.31 6.12 8.46
N HIS A 138 21.07 6.31 8.89
CA HIS A 138 20.58 7.60 9.38
C HIS A 138 20.43 7.58 10.91
N ASP A 139 21.25 8.37 11.62
CA ASP A 139 21.10 8.55 13.07
C ASP A 139 20.16 9.71 13.38
N VAL A 140 18.87 9.41 13.42
CA VAL A 140 17.82 10.45 13.45
C VAL A 140 17.52 10.92 14.87
N SER A 141 17.76 12.21 15.11
CA SER A 141 17.22 12.99 16.22
C SER A 141 15.84 13.55 15.87
N TRP A 142 14.93 13.63 16.84
CA TRP A 142 13.50 13.86 16.57
C TRP A 142 12.92 15.04 17.34
N MET A 143 12.27 15.96 16.64
CA MET A 143 11.50 17.05 17.25
C MET A 143 10.00 16.82 17.05
N ARG A 144 9.23 16.96 18.14
CA ARG A 144 7.77 16.77 18.12
C ARG A 144 7.10 17.82 17.24
N THR A 145 6.25 17.40 16.30
CA THR A 145 5.47 18.34 15.49
C THR A 145 4.47 19.15 16.33
N PRO A 146 4.19 20.42 16.00
CA PRO A 146 3.22 21.23 16.75
C PRO A 146 1.82 20.61 16.78
N ALA A 147 1.07 20.84 17.86
CA ALA A 147 -0.24 20.20 18.06
C ALA A 147 -1.29 20.49 16.96
N TRP A 148 -1.18 21.60 16.23
CA TRP A 148 -2.06 21.93 15.09
C TRP A 148 -1.83 21.09 13.83
N VAL A 149 -0.88 20.14 13.87
CA VAL A 149 -0.69 19.10 12.85
C VAL A 149 -1.72 17.98 12.97
N ASP A 150 -2.19 17.66 14.19
CA ASP A 150 -3.25 16.67 14.41
C ASP A 150 -4.59 17.23 13.90
N LEU A 151 -5.32 16.42 13.12
CA LEU A 151 -6.68 16.73 12.67
C LEU A 151 -7.75 16.33 13.68
N THR A 152 -7.37 15.56 14.69
CA THR A 152 -8.29 14.81 15.52
C THR A 152 -8.79 15.65 16.71
N PRO A 153 -10.11 15.80 16.90
CA PRO A 153 -10.64 16.42 18.11
C PRO A 153 -10.21 15.61 19.35
N PRO A 154 -9.89 16.25 20.50
CA PRO A 154 -9.41 15.55 21.71
C PRO A 154 -10.38 14.52 22.34
N SER A 155 -11.60 14.39 21.81
CA SER A 155 -12.61 13.39 22.19
C SER A 155 -12.69 12.18 21.25
N VAL A 156 -11.85 12.12 20.22
CA VAL A 156 -11.85 11.08 19.18
C VAL A 156 -10.47 10.42 19.13
N TYR A 157 -10.44 9.09 19.12
CA TYR A 157 -9.20 8.32 19.04
C TYR A 157 -8.86 7.97 17.58
N HIS A 158 -8.31 8.94 16.87
CA HIS A 158 -7.72 8.75 15.55
C HIS A 158 -6.30 9.32 15.54
N ASN A 159 -5.44 8.78 14.67
CA ASN A 159 -4.00 9.12 14.62
C ASN A 159 -3.69 9.82 13.28
N HIS A 160 -4.43 10.88 12.91
CA HIS A 160 -4.37 11.50 11.59
C HIS A 160 -3.79 12.92 11.60
N ALA A 161 -2.84 13.17 10.71
CA ALA A 161 -2.24 14.49 10.52
C ALA A 161 -2.73 15.18 9.22
N SER A 162 -2.84 16.50 9.26
CA SER A 162 -3.21 17.31 8.10
C SER A 162 -2.04 17.46 7.11
N PHE A 163 -2.25 17.10 5.84
CA PHE A 163 -1.26 17.30 4.78
C PHE A 163 -0.84 18.76 4.64
N TRP A 164 -1.78 19.70 4.68
CA TRP A 164 -1.47 21.13 4.56
C TRP A 164 -0.75 21.65 5.81
N SER A 165 -1.05 21.10 6.99
CA SER A 165 -0.30 21.39 8.22
C SER A 165 1.14 20.87 8.11
N LEU A 166 1.34 19.60 7.72
CA LEU A 166 2.67 19.03 7.49
C LEU A 166 3.45 19.77 6.41
N ALA A 167 2.81 20.09 5.29
CA ALA A 167 3.38 20.86 4.20
C ALA A 167 3.82 22.25 4.66
N SER A 168 3.08 22.89 5.58
CA SER A 168 3.47 24.19 6.13
C SER A 168 4.79 24.15 6.91
N LEU A 169 5.13 23.03 7.56
CA LEU A 169 6.46 22.81 8.15
C LEU A 169 7.57 22.73 7.09
N GLY A 170 7.19 22.53 5.81
CA GLY A 170 8.03 22.61 4.62
C GLY A 170 8.56 24.00 4.27
N PHE A 171 8.02 25.07 4.88
CA PHE A 171 8.35 26.46 4.54
C PHE A 171 9.02 27.20 5.70
N ALA A 172 10.07 27.96 5.38
CA ALA A 172 10.99 28.55 6.36
C ALA A 172 10.30 29.42 7.44
N GLU A 173 9.27 30.19 7.09
CA GLU A 173 8.53 31.02 8.06
C GLU A 173 7.83 30.18 9.13
N THR A 174 7.02 29.20 8.71
CA THR A 174 6.26 28.34 9.63
C THR A 174 7.17 27.35 10.35
N ARG A 175 8.22 26.84 9.70
CA ARG A 175 9.28 26.05 10.37
C ARG A 175 9.93 26.87 11.49
N SER A 176 10.40 28.10 11.21
CA SER A 176 11.04 28.96 12.21
C SER A 176 10.15 29.23 13.42
N LYS A 177 8.87 29.54 13.19
CA LYS A 177 7.87 29.69 14.27
C LYS A 177 7.66 28.39 15.06
N SER A 178 7.67 27.24 14.39
CA SER A 178 7.45 25.92 15.00
C SER A 178 8.63 25.44 15.84
N LEU A 179 9.87 25.72 15.42
CA LEU A 179 11.08 25.42 16.19
C LEU A 179 11.04 26.13 17.57
N GLY A 180 10.56 27.37 17.62
CA GLY A 180 10.38 28.13 18.87
C GLY A 180 9.20 27.67 19.75
N LEU A 181 8.36 26.73 19.27
CA LEU A 181 7.20 26.20 19.99
C LEU A 181 7.36 24.74 20.43
N SER A 182 8.32 23.99 19.88
CA SER A 182 8.46 22.57 20.21
C SER A 182 9.18 22.35 21.54
N LEU A 183 8.49 21.71 22.48
CA LEU A 183 8.96 21.44 23.84
C LEU A 183 9.75 20.13 23.98
N THR A 184 9.95 19.39 22.88
CA THR A 184 10.55 18.05 22.92
C THR A 184 11.45 17.84 21.71
N ASN A 185 12.76 17.81 21.97
CA ASN A 185 13.77 17.32 21.05
C ASN A 185 14.40 16.06 21.65
N ARG A 186 14.48 15.00 20.85
CA ARG A 186 14.99 13.67 21.21
C ARG A 186 16.38 13.53 20.62
N HIS A 187 17.34 13.17 21.46
CA HIS A 187 18.68 12.82 21.01
C HIS A 187 18.64 11.61 20.05
N SER A 188 19.51 11.62 19.05
CA SER A 188 19.71 10.50 18.13
C SER A 188 20.25 9.27 18.88
N PRO A 189 19.89 8.03 18.50
CA PRO A 189 20.25 6.87 19.29
C PRO A 189 21.76 6.56 19.34
N GLN A 190 22.56 6.92 18.33
CA GLN A 190 23.94 6.41 18.19
C GLN A 190 25.00 7.46 18.56
N HIS A 191 24.96 8.65 17.99
CA HIS A 191 25.84 9.78 18.33
C HIS A 191 25.31 10.67 19.47
N GLN A 192 24.05 10.49 19.90
CA GLN A 192 23.40 11.30 20.95
C GLN A 192 23.32 12.79 20.60
N VAL A 193 23.33 13.15 19.32
CA VAL A 193 23.15 14.54 18.86
C VAL A 193 21.69 14.94 18.89
N SER A 194 21.41 16.24 18.96
CA SER A 194 20.05 16.79 18.95
C SER A 194 19.98 17.94 17.97
N LEU A 195 19.50 17.66 16.75
CA LEU A 195 19.45 18.62 15.65
C LEU A 195 18.04 19.19 15.49
N PRO A 196 17.88 20.41 14.94
CA PRO A 196 16.58 20.86 14.45
C PRO A 196 16.19 20.06 13.20
N PRO A 197 14.90 19.79 12.96
CA PRO A 197 14.40 19.22 11.71
C PRO A 197 14.97 19.93 10.49
N ASP A 198 15.52 19.19 9.54
CA ASP A 198 16.26 19.77 8.42
C ASP A 198 15.41 20.69 7.52
N ASP A 199 16.06 21.61 6.79
CA ASP A 199 15.40 22.54 5.87
C ASP A 199 15.16 21.93 4.47
N HIS A 200 15.85 20.85 4.13
CA HIS A 200 15.81 20.18 2.83
C HIS A 200 15.11 18.80 2.91
N ILE A 201 15.42 18.00 3.93
CA ILE A 201 14.97 16.62 4.12
C ILE A 201 13.80 16.54 5.11
N TYR A 202 12.74 15.85 4.72
CA TYR A 202 11.51 15.69 5.51
C TYR A 202 11.19 14.22 5.70
N PHE A 203 11.67 13.63 6.81
CA PHE A 203 11.32 12.25 7.14
C PHE A 203 9.96 12.18 7.81
N PHE A 204 8.98 11.62 7.11
CA PHE A 204 7.64 11.37 7.64
C PHE A 204 7.27 9.89 7.44
N TYR A 205 6.70 9.28 8.47
CA TYR A 205 6.32 7.86 8.48
C TYR A 205 4.85 7.74 8.90
N TYR A 206 4.08 6.93 8.15
CA TYR A 206 2.62 6.80 8.29
C TYR A 206 1.81 8.11 8.15
N ILE A 207 2.02 8.86 7.07
CA ILE A 207 0.99 9.83 6.63
C ILE A 207 -0.15 9.05 5.96
N SER A 208 -1.39 9.30 6.41
CA SER A 208 -2.62 8.70 5.88
C SER A 208 -3.59 9.78 5.40
N ALA A 209 -3.96 9.76 4.12
CA ALA A 209 -5.12 10.50 3.61
C ALA A 209 -6.42 9.69 3.81
N HIS A 210 -7.54 10.39 4.04
CA HIS A 210 -8.88 9.78 4.07
C HIS A 210 -9.33 9.27 2.69
N HIS A 211 -8.74 9.84 1.62
CA HIS A 211 -8.84 9.35 0.25
C HIS A 211 -7.42 9.12 -0.26
N THR A 212 -7.10 7.89 -0.64
CA THR A 212 -5.76 7.52 -1.12
C THR A 212 -5.40 8.30 -2.39
N TRP A 213 -4.13 8.70 -2.50
CA TRP A 213 -3.64 9.31 -3.74
C TRP A 213 -3.61 8.29 -4.88
N ASP A 214 -3.94 8.74 -6.09
CA ASP A 214 -4.25 7.84 -7.19
C ASP A 214 -3.00 7.12 -7.73
N CYS A 215 -3.01 5.79 -7.58
CA CYS A 215 -1.92 4.92 -8.01
C CYS A 215 -1.88 4.67 -9.54
N GLN A 216 -2.74 5.31 -10.34
CA GLN A 216 -2.62 5.39 -11.81
C GLN A 216 -1.25 5.93 -12.27
N HIS A 217 -0.61 6.79 -11.47
CA HIS A 217 0.73 7.32 -11.79
C HIS A 217 1.86 6.30 -11.50
N MET A 218 1.63 5.30 -10.65
CA MET A 218 2.59 4.23 -10.37
C MET A 218 2.47 3.13 -11.43
N ARG A 219 3.20 3.28 -12.54
CA ARG A 219 3.37 2.22 -13.56
C ARG A 219 4.33 1.16 -13.04
N TRP A 220 4.05 -0.11 -13.31
CA TRP A 220 4.97 -1.20 -12.99
C TRP A 220 6.18 -1.16 -13.94
N THR A 221 7.34 -1.68 -13.53
CA THR A 221 8.46 -1.85 -14.47
C THR A 221 8.12 -2.92 -15.51
N ALA A 222 8.73 -2.83 -16.70
CA ALA A 222 8.59 -3.87 -17.72
C ALA A 222 9.04 -5.25 -17.24
N SER A 223 9.90 -5.35 -16.21
CA SER A 223 10.24 -6.63 -15.57
C SER A 223 9.00 -7.24 -14.90
N MET A 224 8.35 -6.48 -14.02
CA MET A 224 7.12 -6.89 -13.32
C MET A 224 6.01 -7.25 -14.31
N GLU A 225 5.81 -6.46 -15.37
CA GLU A 225 4.78 -6.75 -16.38
C GLU A 225 5.05 -8.06 -17.15
N ASN A 226 6.31 -8.33 -17.54
CA ASN A 226 6.68 -9.59 -18.20
C ASN A 226 6.52 -10.81 -17.29
N ILE A 227 6.87 -10.67 -16.00
CA ILE A 227 6.70 -11.72 -14.99
C ILE A 227 5.21 -12.06 -14.86
N VAL A 228 4.36 -11.05 -14.72
CA VAL A 228 2.91 -11.22 -14.61
C VAL A 228 2.31 -11.91 -15.82
N ASP A 229 2.65 -11.46 -17.03
CA ASP A 229 2.16 -12.10 -18.24
C ASP A 229 2.57 -13.58 -18.29
N ALA A 230 3.71 -13.96 -17.70
CA ALA A 230 4.11 -15.36 -17.58
C ALA A 230 3.27 -16.14 -16.55
N HIS A 231 2.88 -15.55 -15.42
CA HIS A 231 1.99 -16.20 -14.44
C HIS A 231 0.54 -16.28 -14.89
N ALA A 232 0.00 -15.25 -15.52
CA ALA A 232 -1.32 -15.32 -16.18
C ALA A 232 -1.39 -16.40 -17.28
N ARG A 233 -0.23 -16.84 -17.80
CA ARG A 233 -0.09 -17.98 -18.71
C ARG A 233 0.16 -19.33 -18.01
N ARG A 234 0.69 -19.36 -16.78
CA ARG A 234 1.01 -20.58 -16.02
C ARG A 234 -0.09 -21.02 -15.05
N ALA A 235 -0.82 -20.08 -14.44
CA ALA A 235 -1.95 -20.29 -13.54
C ALA A 235 -3.11 -21.12 -14.13
N MET A 236 -3.02 -21.53 -15.38
CA MET A 236 -3.94 -22.46 -16.03
C MET A 236 -3.65 -23.95 -15.71
N ASN A 237 -2.74 -24.29 -14.77
CA ASN A 237 -2.59 -25.63 -14.16
C ASN A 237 -1.89 -25.63 -12.77
N GLU A 238 -2.47 -26.37 -11.80
CA GLU A 238 -1.91 -26.87 -10.51
C GLU A 238 -1.79 -25.91 -9.27
N PRO A 239 -1.69 -26.40 -7.99
CA PRO A 239 -2.13 -25.64 -6.77
C PRO A 239 -1.39 -25.80 -5.38
N THR A 240 -1.07 -24.71 -4.64
CA THR A 240 -0.50 -24.73 -3.23
C THR A 240 -0.90 -23.44 -2.39
N PRO A 241 -0.79 -23.33 -1.02
CA PRO A 241 -1.43 -22.35 -0.06
C PRO A 241 -0.48 -21.20 0.46
N PRO A 242 -0.60 -20.45 1.63
CA PRO A 242 -1.50 -20.39 2.86
C PRO A 242 -1.96 -18.97 3.40
N GLN A 243 -2.71 -18.70 4.53
CA GLN A 243 -3.75 -19.33 5.41
C GLN A 243 -4.43 -18.27 6.37
N CYS A 244 -5.71 -18.39 6.77
CA CYS A 244 -6.50 -17.37 7.54
C CYS A 244 -6.71 -17.62 9.10
N GLU A 245 -6.88 -16.56 9.93
CA GLU A 245 -6.98 -16.67 11.44
C GLU A 245 -8.03 -15.81 12.23
N GLU A 246 -8.34 -14.53 11.90
CA GLU A 246 -8.89 -13.57 12.92
C GLU A 246 -10.41 -13.32 12.97
N PHE A 247 -11.19 -13.91 12.06
CA PHE A 247 -12.67 -13.76 11.95
C PHE A 247 -13.35 -15.13 11.81
N SER A 248 -14.67 -15.21 12.04
CA SER A 248 -15.44 -16.37 11.57
C SER A 248 -15.46 -16.40 10.03
N VAL A 249 -15.23 -17.57 9.43
CA VAL A 249 -15.04 -17.74 7.97
C VAL A 249 -16.11 -17.00 7.16
N ASP A 250 -17.39 -17.20 7.50
CA ASP A 250 -18.57 -16.59 6.88
C ASP A 250 -18.61 -15.04 6.89
N GLN A 251 -17.78 -14.39 7.71
CA GLN A 251 -17.65 -12.93 7.79
C GLN A 251 -16.34 -12.42 7.17
N CYS A 252 -15.33 -13.28 7.03
CA CYS A 252 -14.07 -12.95 6.38
C CYS A 252 -14.22 -13.01 4.85
N PHE A 253 -14.88 -14.05 4.35
CA PHE A 253 -14.99 -14.33 2.92
C PHE A 253 -16.43 -14.27 2.43
N ALA A 254 -16.61 -13.73 1.21
CA ALA A 254 -17.84 -13.95 0.48
C ALA A 254 -17.87 -15.42 0.00
N PRO A 255 -18.97 -16.17 0.16
CA PRO A 255 -19.05 -17.54 -0.33
C PRO A 255 -18.94 -17.56 -1.85
N LEU A 256 -18.40 -18.65 -2.41
CA LEU A 256 -18.12 -18.78 -3.85
C LEU A 256 -19.34 -18.51 -4.74
N SER A 257 -20.56 -18.80 -4.27
CA SER A 257 -21.81 -18.47 -4.96
C SER A 257 -22.09 -16.96 -5.10
N VAL A 258 -21.68 -16.14 -4.12
CA VAL A 258 -21.76 -14.68 -4.18
C VAL A 258 -20.69 -14.12 -5.11
N ILE A 259 -19.48 -14.70 -5.09
CA ILE A 259 -18.40 -14.35 -6.00
C ILE A 259 -18.78 -14.68 -7.45
N ALA A 260 -19.28 -15.89 -7.70
CA ALA A 260 -19.73 -16.35 -9.02
C ALA A 260 -20.83 -15.45 -9.59
N ARG A 261 -21.79 -15.01 -8.77
CA ARG A 261 -22.80 -14.05 -9.21
C ARG A 261 -22.17 -12.71 -9.63
N ARG A 262 -21.26 -12.14 -8.84
CA ARG A 262 -20.56 -10.88 -9.18
C ARG A 262 -19.67 -11.02 -10.41
N LEU A 263 -19.04 -12.18 -10.59
CA LEU A 263 -18.27 -12.52 -11.78
C LEU A 263 -19.15 -12.53 -13.03
N SER A 264 -20.30 -13.20 -12.99
CA SER A 264 -21.27 -13.19 -14.11
C SER A 264 -21.80 -11.79 -14.43
N GLU A 265 -22.04 -10.96 -13.41
CA GLU A 265 -22.43 -9.54 -13.60
C GLU A 265 -21.32 -8.74 -14.32
N VAL A 266 -20.05 -8.91 -13.94
CA VAL A 266 -18.90 -8.24 -14.58
C VAL A 266 -18.62 -8.79 -15.98
N GLN A 267 -18.76 -10.10 -16.20
CA GLN A 267 -18.66 -10.71 -17.54
C GLN A 267 -19.72 -10.15 -18.49
N GLU A 268 -20.96 -10.00 -18.03
CA GLU A 268 -22.04 -9.39 -18.81
C GLU A 268 -21.80 -7.88 -19.06
N GLU A 269 -21.26 -7.14 -18.09
CA GLU A 269 -20.86 -5.74 -18.27
C GLU A 269 -19.75 -5.59 -19.32
N LEU A 270 -18.69 -6.42 -19.24
CA LEU A 270 -17.61 -6.44 -20.24
C LEU A 270 -18.15 -6.79 -21.64
N ARG A 271 -19.04 -7.78 -21.74
CA ARG A 271 -19.65 -8.22 -22.99
C ARG A 271 -20.55 -7.15 -23.61
N THR A 272 -21.38 -6.47 -22.80
CA THR A 272 -22.38 -5.50 -23.28
C THR A 272 -21.84 -4.09 -23.48
N GLN A 273 -20.95 -3.59 -22.61
CA GLN A 273 -20.40 -2.23 -22.72
C GLN A 273 -19.12 -2.17 -23.55
N LYS A 274 -18.22 -3.15 -23.40
CA LYS A 274 -16.89 -3.15 -24.04
C LYS A 274 -16.76 -4.11 -25.23
N GLY A 275 -17.75 -4.98 -25.46
CA GLY A 275 -17.69 -6.04 -26.48
C GLY A 275 -16.70 -7.16 -26.14
N ILE A 276 -16.28 -7.27 -24.88
CA ILE A 276 -15.22 -8.17 -24.42
C ILE A 276 -15.86 -9.43 -23.83
N GLU A 277 -15.70 -10.57 -24.53
CA GLU A 277 -16.14 -11.87 -24.03
C GLU A 277 -15.07 -12.49 -23.11
N ALA A 278 -15.25 -12.31 -21.80
CA ALA A 278 -14.30 -12.77 -20.79
C ALA A 278 -14.60 -14.20 -20.31
N THR A 279 -14.07 -15.19 -21.01
CA THR A 279 -14.34 -16.62 -20.77
C THR A 279 -13.46 -17.29 -19.72
N HIS A 280 -12.32 -16.68 -19.33
CA HIS A 280 -11.34 -17.27 -18.41
C HIS A 280 -11.23 -16.48 -17.10
N VAL A 281 -11.06 -17.21 -16.01
CA VAL A 281 -11.15 -16.70 -14.63
C VAL A 281 -9.93 -17.18 -13.86
N ILE A 282 -9.17 -16.25 -13.28
CA ILE A 282 -8.03 -16.53 -12.42
C ILE A 282 -8.39 -16.06 -11.01
N MET A 283 -8.67 -17.01 -10.13
CA MET A 283 -8.80 -16.77 -8.69
C MET A 283 -7.42 -16.55 -8.08
N THR A 284 -7.29 -15.56 -7.20
CA THR A 284 -6.08 -15.32 -6.41
C THR A 284 -6.46 -15.09 -4.96
N SER A 285 -6.07 -16.01 -4.08
CA SER A 285 -6.46 -16.02 -2.67
C SER A 285 -5.30 -16.51 -1.82
N ASP A 286 -5.28 -16.08 -0.57
CA ASP A 286 -4.46 -16.61 0.53
C ASP A 286 -5.21 -17.72 1.31
N GLU A 287 -6.40 -18.11 0.84
CA GLU A 287 -7.11 -19.31 1.33
C GLU A 287 -6.33 -20.60 1.05
N MET A 288 -6.49 -21.61 1.90
CA MET A 288 -5.81 -22.91 1.82
C MET A 288 -6.67 -24.12 2.15
N ASP A 289 -7.96 -23.93 2.45
CA ASP A 289 -8.90 -25.03 2.43
C ASP A 289 -8.88 -25.70 1.02
N PRO A 290 -8.44 -26.97 0.91
CA PRO A 290 -8.41 -27.67 -0.38
C PRO A 290 -9.82 -27.98 -0.90
N GLU A 291 -10.84 -28.03 -0.04
CA GLU A 291 -12.24 -28.16 -0.48
C GLU A 291 -12.72 -26.85 -1.14
N TRP A 292 -12.33 -25.69 -0.61
CA TRP A 292 -12.61 -24.39 -1.23
C TRP A 292 -11.95 -24.26 -2.61
N TRP A 293 -10.67 -24.67 -2.75
CA TRP A 293 -10.00 -24.69 -4.06
C TRP A 293 -10.58 -25.75 -5.01
N SER A 294 -11.08 -26.87 -4.50
CA SER A 294 -11.84 -27.86 -5.29
C SER A 294 -13.14 -27.24 -5.82
N ASP A 295 -13.87 -26.47 -5.02
CA ASP A 295 -15.08 -25.75 -5.46
C ASP A 295 -14.77 -24.63 -6.48
N VAL A 296 -13.65 -23.92 -6.34
CA VAL A 296 -13.13 -22.98 -7.36
C VAL A 296 -12.89 -23.71 -8.70
N GLY A 297 -12.26 -24.88 -8.66
CA GLY A 297 -12.06 -25.74 -9.84
C GLY A 297 -13.38 -26.28 -10.43
N ALA A 298 -14.35 -26.64 -9.58
CA ALA A 298 -15.67 -27.10 -10.00
C ALA A 298 -16.50 -26.01 -10.70
N LEU A 299 -16.23 -24.74 -10.41
CA LEU A 299 -16.79 -23.57 -11.11
C LEU A 299 -16.09 -23.28 -12.45
N GLY A 300 -15.07 -24.08 -12.83
CA GLY A 300 -14.28 -23.90 -14.03
C GLY A 300 -13.27 -22.76 -13.95
N TRP A 301 -12.90 -22.34 -12.73
CA TRP A 301 -11.93 -21.27 -12.51
C TRP A 301 -10.52 -21.86 -12.30
N THR A 302 -9.51 -21.07 -12.62
CA THR A 302 -8.09 -21.41 -12.52
C THR A 302 -7.43 -20.53 -11.45
N TRP A 303 -6.22 -20.86 -10.98
CA TRP A 303 -5.54 -20.08 -9.94
C TRP A 303 -4.02 -20.22 -9.97
N VAL A 304 -3.32 -19.30 -9.31
CA VAL A 304 -1.86 -19.31 -9.23
C VAL A 304 -1.40 -20.25 -8.12
N ASP A 305 -0.46 -21.14 -8.41
CA ASP A 305 0.25 -21.89 -7.38
C ASP A 305 1.38 -21.03 -6.79
N TYR A 306 1.11 -20.44 -5.63
CA TYR A 306 2.05 -19.53 -5.01
C TYR A 306 3.31 -20.21 -4.41
N ALA A 307 3.27 -21.49 -4.04
CA ALA A 307 4.41 -22.15 -3.40
C ALA A 307 5.28 -22.95 -4.40
N ALA A 308 4.67 -23.64 -5.37
CA ALA A 308 5.42 -24.31 -6.43
C ALA A 308 6.12 -23.31 -7.36
N GLU A 309 5.52 -22.13 -7.58
CA GLU A 309 6.13 -21.05 -8.37
C GLU A 309 7.01 -20.07 -7.55
N ARG A 310 7.24 -20.34 -6.25
CA ARG A 310 8.06 -19.52 -5.32
C ARG A 310 7.68 -18.04 -5.27
N THR A 311 6.39 -17.74 -5.14
CA THR A 311 5.88 -16.40 -5.50
C THR A 311 6.09 -15.27 -4.48
N GLU A 312 6.97 -15.48 -3.52
CA GLU A 312 7.41 -14.44 -2.57
C GLU A 312 8.50 -13.53 -3.17
N ASP A 313 9.14 -13.94 -4.28
CA ASP A 313 10.37 -13.31 -4.80
C ASP A 313 10.20 -12.14 -5.84
N ILE A 314 9.05 -11.89 -6.56
CA ILE A 314 9.08 -11.09 -7.84
C ILE A 314 7.80 -10.41 -8.51
N TYR A 315 6.57 -10.30 -7.97
CA TYR A 315 5.33 -10.32 -8.84
C TYR A 315 4.28 -9.15 -8.76
N GLY A 316 3.48 -8.90 -9.83
CA GLY A 316 2.09 -8.34 -9.73
C GLY A 316 1.50 -7.37 -10.83
N LYS A 317 0.38 -7.75 -11.53
CA LYS A 317 -0.58 -6.94 -12.35
C LYS A 317 -1.78 -7.83 -12.84
N CYS A 318 -2.90 -7.28 -13.33
CA CYS A 318 -4.07 -8.01 -13.92
C CYS A 318 -4.87 -7.14 -14.94
N SER A 319 -5.85 -7.71 -15.65
CA SER A 319 -6.69 -7.04 -16.69
C SER A 319 -8.17 -6.79 -16.35
N GLY A 320 -8.68 -7.43 -15.29
CA GLY A 320 -10.07 -7.34 -14.82
C GLY A 320 -10.09 -7.74 -13.35
N PHE A 321 -10.94 -7.14 -12.51
CA PHE A 321 -10.72 -7.15 -11.06
C PHE A 321 -12.01 -7.14 -10.23
N ILE A 322 -12.15 -8.10 -9.31
CA ILE A 322 -13.09 -8.08 -8.19
C ILE A 322 -12.28 -8.11 -6.90
N GLY A 323 -12.46 -7.12 -6.04
CA GLY A 323 -11.68 -6.94 -4.81
C GLY A 323 -12.49 -7.05 -3.53
N THR A 324 -11.78 -7.32 -2.44
CA THR A 324 -12.33 -7.35 -1.08
C THR A 324 -12.45 -5.93 -0.52
N ARG A 325 -13.63 -5.57 0.01
CA ARG A 325 -13.82 -4.23 0.60
C ARG A 325 -13.02 -4.10 1.90
N GLY A 326 -12.05 -3.19 1.91
CA GLY A 326 -11.18 -2.93 3.07
C GLY A 326 -9.78 -3.56 2.96
N SER A 327 -9.54 -4.33 1.91
CA SER A 327 -8.20 -4.74 1.45
C SER A 327 -7.46 -3.53 0.87
N THR A 328 -6.21 -3.30 1.29
CA THR A 328 -5.36 -2.29 0.63
C THR A 328 -4.98 -2.78 -0.77
N MET A 329 -4.67 -4.07 -0.97
CA MET A 329 -4.33 -4.58 -2.31
C MET A 329 -5.47 -4.34 -3.30
N SER A 330 -6.72 -4.46 -2.85
CA SER A 330 -7.92 -4.13 -3.63
C SER A 330 -8.08 -2.64 -3.88
N THR A 331 -7.71 -1.79 -2.92
CA THR A 331 -7.67 -0.33 -3.08
C THR A 331 -6.61 0.11 -4.11
N LEU A 332 -5.47 -0.59 -4.19
CA LEU A 332 -4.41 -0.34 -5.17
C LEU A 332 -4.72 -0.89 -6.58
N ALA A 333 -5.50 -1.97 -6.66
CA ALA A 333 -5.84 -2.65 -7.91
C ALA A 333 -7.05 -2.01 -8.62
N GLY A 334 -8.09 -1.63 -7.86
CA GLY A 334 -9.35 -1.10 -8.41
C GLY A 334 -9.19 0.04 -9.43
N PRO A 335 -8.50 1.15 -9.10
CA PRO A 335 -8.34 2.29 -10.02
C PRO A 335 -7.66 1.91 -11.35
N ARG A 336 -6.73 0.94 -11.32
CA ARG A 336 -5.94 0.49 -12.48
C ARG A 336 -6.73 -0.39 -13.48
N VAL A 337 -7.97 -0.75 -13.15
CA VAL A 337 -8.87 -1.56 -13.98
C VAL A 337 -10.15 -0.78 -14.36
N GLN A 338 -10.41 0.34 -13.69
CA GLN A 338 -11.49 1.28 -14.02
C GLN A 338 -11.10 2.28 -15.12
N SER A 339 -9.78 2.49 -15.34
CA SER A 339 -9.19 3.27 -16.44
C SER A 339 -9.17 2.53 -17.77
#